data_AF-A0A0X3P8N6-F1
#
_entry.id   AF-A0A0X3P8N6-F1
#
_cell.length_a   1.000
_cell.length_b   1.000
_cell.length_c   1.000
_cell.angle_alpha   90.00
_cell.angle_beta   90.00
_cell.angle_gamma   90.00
#
_symmetry.space_group_name_H-M   'P 1'
#
loop_
_entity.id
_entity.type
_entity.pdbx_description
1 polymer ?
#
loop_
_entity_poly.entity_id
_entity_poly.type
_entity_poly.pdbx_seq_one_letter_code
_entity_poly.pdbx_strand_id
1 'polypeptide(L)'
;MLLICKAQISDWSSSCPVRQRAKETQLSFLKRSNETFLCLIAKADKSQCLFKVTGHNILQLFTKFLEDGKLTVRFNDPRRDVCLSNLSCAAAGNLTALLKRFSRGKDIPERVLHPLRNSPSLHAQPSCRKMVITERANYPLGKPFEKTLVELHATGLSLRAFDDRISRLHHLKFLSLNGNRLTIVPNTIECLGLTSLLLRDNLIVQWPSISENSPLSGSLRSLDLANNQIVWLPEDFWNLVNLTNLDISNNRLRGLPAANLHLRSGLLNMDLNRNQMSCLPHAFSRLGRLMRVVLDGNPWHPPTLDLETGHSPQSPDSLLHSASDAFIRHFHKALPFLQQLPIPLALRLAILRNCRICGRPCGFLPMRFLRKFTPSCLERVVDAAGPTIISYCCSPACLHRLKTHPFRYL
;
A
#
# COMPACT_ATOMS: atom_id res chain seq x y z
N MET A 1 27.12 -34.70 13.73
CA MET A 1 28.01 -33.73 14.40
C MET A 1 27.16 -32.71 15.14
N LEU A 2 27.35 -32.60 16.46
CA LEU A 2 26.73 -31.60 17.33
C LEU A 2 27.82 -30.70 17.89
N LEU A 3 27.71 -29.39 17.70
CA LEU A 3 28.67 -28.41 18.20
C LEU A 3 27.97 -27.37 19.08
N ILE A 4 28.65 -26.88 20.11
CA ILE A 4 28.21 -25.74 20.91
C ILE A 4 29.11 -24.57 20.57
N CYS A 5 28.53 -23.45 20.15
CA CYS A 5 29.26 -22.25 19.75
C CYS A 5 28.44 -21.00 20.09
N LYS A 6 29.01 -19.80 19.86
CA LYS A 6 28.25 -18.55 19.83
C LYS A 6 27.96 -18.19 18.38
N ALA A 7 26.69 -18.03 18.03
CA ALA A 7 26.26 -17.66 16.68
C ALA A 7 25.69 -16.24 16.68
N GLN A 8 26.08 -15.48 15.66
CA GLN A 8 25.59 -14.14 15.38
C GLN A 8 25.10 -14.09 13.94
N ILE A 9 23.87 -13.60 13.74
CA ILE A 9 23.23 -13.54 12.42
C ILE A 9 23.04 -12.07 12.04
N SER A 10 23.50 -11.69 10.84
CA SER A 10 23.31 -10.34 10.29
C SER A 10 22.69 -10.39 8.90
N ASP A 11 21.82 -9.42 8.58
CA ASP A 11 21.30 -9.21 7.24
C ASP A 11 22.29 -8.39 6.41
N TRP A 12 22.66 -8.86 5.22
CA TRP A 12 23.54 -8.11 4.31
C TRP A 12 22.76 -7.48 3.13
N SER A 13 21.42 -7.56 3.13
CA SER A 13 20.58 -6.92 2.11
C SER A 13 20.31 -5.42 2.36
N SER A 14 20.62 -4.91 3.56
CA SER A 14 20.46 -3.49 3.91
C SER A 14 21.81 -2.75 3.94
N SER A 15 21.82 -1.50 3.50
CA SER A 15 22.99 -0.59 3.56
C SER A 15 23.49 -0.34 4.98
N CYS A 16 22.64 -0.58 5.99
CA CYS A 16 23.00 -0.65 7.41
C CYS A 16 22.63 -2.03 7.97
N PRO A 17 23.58 -2.98 8.09
CA PRO A 17 23.29 -4.33 8.59
C PRO A 17 23.00 -4.30 10.10
N VAL A 18 21.77 -4.61 10.49
CA VAL A 18 21.41 -4.80 11.92
C VAL A 18 22.10 -6.07 12.41
N ARG A 19 23.15 -5.90 13.21
CA ARG A 19 23.89 -7.01 13.84
C ARG A 19 23.15 -7.48 15.08
N GLN A 20 22.62 -8.71 15.05
CA GLN A 20 22.06 -9.32 16.27
C GLN A 20 23.18 -9.58 17.28
N ARG A 21 22.85 -9.64 18.58
CA ARG A 21 23.82 -10.06 19.61
C ARG A 21 24.14 -11.55 19.43
N ALA A 22 25.41 -11.92 19.64
CA ALA A 22 25.83 -13.32 19.58
C ALA A 22 25.15 -14.13 20.71
N LYS A 23 24.50 -15.24 20.37
CA LYS A 23 23.82 -16.14 21.31
C LYS A 23 24.56 -17.46 21.42
N GLU A 24 24.61 -18.06 22.61
CA GLU A 24 25.01 -19.47 22.74
C GLU A 24 24.06 -20.36 21.95
N THR A 25 24.62 -21.18 21.09
CA THR A 25 23.91 -21.87 20.03
C THR A 25 24.43 -23.29 19.88
N GLN A 26 23.50 -24.23 19.79
CA GLN A 26 23.76 -25.61 19.41
C GLN A 26 23.65 -25.72 17.89
N LEU A 27 24.75 -26.09 17.23
CA LEU A 27 24.88 -26.24 15.79
C LEU A 27 24.81 -27.72 15.41
N SER A 28 23.97 -28.05 14.43
CA SER A 28 23.84 -29.40 13.88
C SER A 28 23.50 -29.38 12.39
N PHE A 29 23.72 -30.50 11.69
CA PHE A 29 23.21 -30.71 10.34
C PHE A 29 21.98 -31.60 10.40
N LEU A 30 20.92 -31.17 9.72
CA LEU A 30 19.66 -31.89 9.62
C LEU A 30 19.41 -32.26 8.16
N LYS A 31 18.90 -33.46 7.92
CA LYS A 31 18.37 -33.86 6.61
C LYS A 31 16.85 -33.92 6.71
N ARG A 32 16.14 -33.19 5.84
CA ARG A 32 14.67 -33.24 5.71
C ARG A 32 14.35 -33.59 4.27
N SER A 33 13.73 -34.74 4.06
CA SER A 33 13.52 -35.31 2.72
C SER A 33 14.86 -35.46 1.98
N ASN A 34 15.07 -34.74 0.87
CA ASN A 34 16.32 -34.72 0.09
C ASN A 34 17.18 -33.47 0.33
N GLU A 35 16.85 -32.63 1.31
CA GLU A 35 17.55 -31.37 1.54
C GLU A 35 18.30 -31.38 2.87
N THR A 36 19.50 -30.79 2.87
CA THR A 36 20.32 -30.65 4.08
C THR A 36 20.26 -29.21 4.59
N PHE A 37 20.07 -29.06 5.89
CA PHE A 37 20.02 -27.79 6.60
C PHE A 37 21.11 -27.71 7.67
N LEU A 38 21.72 -26.54 7.81
CA LEU A 38 22.50 -26.13 8.96
C LEU A 38 21.52 -25.56 9.97
N CYS A 39 21.43 -26.21 11.11
CA CYS A 39 20.51 -25.86 12.18
C CYS A 39 21.26 -25.22 13.34
N LEU A 40 20.78 -24.05 13.75
CA LEU A 40 21.27 -23.27 14.88
C LEU A 40 20.16 -23.14 15.91
N ILE A 41 20.33 -23.72 17.09
CA ILE A 41 19.35 -23.62 18.19
C ILE A 41 19.96 -22.77 19.30
N ALA A 42 19.45 -21.57 19.52
CA ALA A 42 19.89 -20.72 20.60
C ALA A 42 19.47 -21.31 21.97
N LYS A 43 20.40 -21.39 22.92
CA LYS A 43 20.14 -22.01 24.23
C LYS A 43 19.16 -21.20 25.09
N ALA A 44 19.22 -19.86 25.00
CA ALA A 44 18.50 -18.95 25.88
C ALA A 44 16.99 -18.93 25.63
N ASP A 45 16.57 -18.84 24.37
CA ASP A 45 15.16 -18.72 23.96
C ASP A 45 14.66 -19.95 23.19
N LYS A 46 15.51 -20.98 23.03
CA LYS A 46 15.24 -22.18 22.21
C LYS A 46 14.87 -21.85 20.75
N SER A 47 15.19 -20.64 20.27
CA SER A 47 14.92 -20.24 18.90
C SER A 47 15.79 -21.03 17.93
N GLN A 48 15.17 -21.53 16.86
CA GLN A 48 15.84 -22.33 15.84
C GLN A 48 15.96 -21.53 14.54
N CYS A 49 17.15 -21.47 13.96
CA CYS A 49 17.40 -20.93 12.63
C CYS A 49 17.92 -22.05 11.71
N LEU A 50 17.34 -22.16 10.52
CA LEU A 50 17.70 -23.16 9.52
C LEU A 50 18.24 -22.48 8.27
N PHE A 51 19.40 -22.92 7.80
CA PHE A 51 20.00 -22.48 6.54
C PHE A 51 20.16 -23.67 5.62
N LYS A 52 19.56 -23.61 4.43
CA LYS A 52 19.71 -24.67 3.43
C LYS A 52 21.16 -24.73 2.96
N VAL A 53 21.78 -25.90 3.00
CA VAL A 53 23.20 -26.08 2.73
C VAL A 53 23.37 -26.69 1.34
N THR A 54 23.33 -25.83 0.32
CA THR A 54 23.50 -26.21 -1.08
C THR A 54 24.59 -25.38 -1.74
N GLY A 55 25.13 -25.87 -2.86
CA GLY A 55 26.18 -25.18 -3.62
C GLY A 55 25.80 -23.76 -4.04
N HIS A 56 24.54 -23.56 -4.41
CA HIS A 56 24.00 -22.26 -4.82
C HIS A 56 23.61 -21.34 -3.65
N ASN A 57 23.47 -21.88 -2.42
CA ASN A 57 23.07 -21.07 -1.27
C ASN A 57 24.26 -20.57 -0.44
N ILE A 58 25.36 -21.33 -0.37
CA ILE A 58 26.60 -20.87 0.28
C ILE A 58 27.36 -19.99 -0.71
N LEU A 59 27.29 -18.67 -0.54
CA LEU A 59 27.99 -17.72 -1.42
C LEU A 59 29.47 -17.60 -1.08
N GLN A 60 29.80 -17.53 0.22
CA GLN A 60 31.16 -17.31 0.67
C GLN A 60 31.41 -17.88 2.06
N LEU A 61 32.62 -18.39 2.28
CA LEU A 61 33.13 -18.81 3.58
C LEU A 61 34.29 -17.91 3.97
N PHE A 62 34.17 -17.21 5.10
CA PHE A 62 35.24 -16.38 5.65
C PHE A 62 35.97 -17.15 6.75
N THR A 63 37.20 -17.55 6.46
CA THR A 63 38.04 -18.40 7.32
C THR A 63 39.27 -17.68 7.85
N LYS A 64 39.34 -16.34 7.74
CA LYS A 64 40.52 -15.54 8.14
C LYS A 64 40.90 -15.73 9.62
N PHE A 65 39.92 -15.98 10.48
CA PHE A 65 40.09 -16.13 11.93
C PHE A 65 39.74 -17.55 12.40
N LEU A 66 40.01 -18.56 11.56
CA LEU A 66 39.66 -19.94 11.87
C LEU A 66 40.45 -20.49 13.06
N GLU A 67 41.71 -20.07 13.22
CA GLU A 67 42.57 -20.40 14.37
C GLU A 67 42.04 -19.80 15.68
N ASP A 68 41.33 -18.66 15.63
CA ASP A 68 40.63 -18.08 16.77
C ASP A 68 39.26 -18.75 17.04
N GLY A 69 38.95 -19.85 16.36
CA GLY A 69 37.66 -20.52 16.48
C GLY A 69 36.49 -19.73 15.88
N LYS A 70 36.75 -18.85 14.90
CA LYS A 70 35.75 -18.02 14.22
C LYS A 70 35.57 -18.43 12.77
N LEU A 71 34.32 -18.58 12.35
CA LEU A 71 33.94 -18.93 10.98
C LEU A 71 32.70 -18.13 10.60
N THR A 72 32.74 -17.40 9.48
CA THR A 72 31.53 -16.76 8.94
C THR A 72 31.10 -17.41 7.63
N VAL A 73 29.81 -17.69 7.52
CA VAL A 73 29.19 -18.27 6.32
C VAL A 73 28.18 -17.28 5.76
N ARG A 74 28.32 -16.92 4.49
CA ARG A 74 27.35 -16.08 3.77
C ARG A 74 26.37 -16.92 2.99
N PHE A 75 25.09 -16.79 3.32
CA PHE A 75 23.98 -17.45 2.63
C PHE A 75 23.23 -16.50 1.70
N ASN A 76 22.71 -17.01 0.59
CA ASN A 76 21.90 -16.26 -0.38
C ASN A 76 20.40 -16.24 -0.02
N ASP A 77 19.89 -17.33 0.54
CA ASP A 77 18.48 -17.52 0.87
C ASP A 77 18.33 -18.26 2.23
N PRO A 78 17.91 -17.55 3.30
CA PRO A 78 17.77 -16.10 3.37
C PRO A 78 19.14 -15.38 3.29
N ARG A 79 19.20 -14.17 2.72
CA ARG A 79 20.41 -13.33 2.62
C ARG A 79 20.97 -12.97 3.99
N ARG A 80 21.84 -13.81 4.55
CA ARG A 80 22.37 -13.67 5.90
C ARG A 80 23.84 -14.05 5.98
N ASP A 81 24.56 -13.35 6.86
CA ASP A 81 25.88 -13.76 7.33
C ASP A 81 25.71 -14.42 8.70
N VAL A 82 26.19 -15.66 8.81
CA VAL A 82 26.21 -16.44 10.05
C VAL A 82 27.64 -16.47 10.57
N CYS A 83 27.93 -15.65 11.57
CA CYS A 83 29.21 -15.63 12.26
C CYS A 83 29.18 -16.58 13.45
N LEU A 84 29.99 -17.62 13.38
CA LEU A 84 30.20 -18.60 14.44
C LEU A 84 31.50 -18.26 15.16
N SER A 85 31.47 -18.32 16.48
CA SER A 85 32.62 -18.05 17.36
C SER A 85 32.61 -19.04 18.52
N ASN A 86 33.74 -19.16 19.22
CA ASN A 86 33.90 -20.13 20.31
C ASN A 86 33.81 -21.60 19.83
N LEU A 87 34.30 -21.87 18.62
CA LEU A 87 34.52 -23.23 18.12
C LEU A 87 35.95 -23.67 18.47
N SER A 88 36.17 -24.95 18.81
CA SER A 88 37.55 -25.46 18.88
C SER A 88 38.18 -25.49 17.49
N CYS A 89 39.51 -25.37 17.39
CA CYS A 89 40.22 -25.36 16.10
C CYS A 89 39.89 -26.60 15.25
N ALA A 90 39.81 -27.78 15.87
CA ALA A 90 39.40 -29.02 15.20
C ALA A 90 37.94 -28.97 14.71
N ALA A 91 37.02 -28.44 15.52
CA ALA A 91 35.61 -28.31 15.12
C ALA A 91 35.42 -27.29 13.99
N ALA A 92 36.12 -26.15 14.05
CA ALA A 92 36.09 -25.12 13.03
C ALA A 92 36.67 -25.63 11.70
N GLY A 93 37.77 -26.38 11.73
CA GLY A 93 38.36 -27.05 10.57
C GLY A 93 37.42 -28.07 9.93
N ASN A 94 36.84 -28.98 10.73
CA ASN A 94 35.90 -29.99 10.26
C ASN A 94 34.64 -29.37 9.65
N LEU A 95 34.07 -28.36 10.30
CA LEU A 95 32.90 -27.64 9.82
C LEU A 95 33.19 -26.92 8.50
N THR A 96 34.36 -26.29 8.38
CA THR A 96 34.80 -25.62 7.15
C THR A 96 34.97 -26.61 6.00
N ALA A 97 35.57 -27.77 6.25
CA ALA A 97 35.73 -28.83 5.24
C ALA A 97 34.36 -29.35 4.75
N LEU A 98 33.40 -29.53 5.67
CA LEU A 98 32.03 -29.90 5.32
C LEU A 98 31.33 -28.83 4.47
N LEU A 99 31.36 -27.57 4.90
CA LEU A 99 30.73 -26.46 4.16
C LEU A 99 31.35 -26.25 2.78
N LYS A 100 32.67 -26.46 2.62
CA LYS A 100 33.35 -26.46 1.31
C LYS A 100 32.93 -27.62 0.40
N ARG A 101 32.51 -28.77 0.97
CA ARG A 101 31.95 -29.87 0.17
C ARG A 101 30.55 -29.52 -0.34
N PHE A 102 29.73 -28.91 0.51
CA PHE A 102 28.41 -28.43 0.12
C PHE A 102 28.46 -27.31 -0.92
N SER A 103 29.40 -26.36 -0.78
CA SER A 103 29.59 -25.28 -1.77
C SER A 103 29.96 -25.82 -3.16
N ARG A 104 30.53 -27.03 -3.23
CA ARG A 104 30.88 -27.74 -4.47
C ARG A 104 29.80 -28.73 -4.94
N GLY A 105 28.61 -28.71 -4.33
CA GLY A 105 27.47 -29.54 -4.74
C GLY A 105 27.61 -31.03 -4.42
N LYS A 106 28.48 -31.43 -3.48
CA LYS A 106 28.65 -32.85 -3.09
C LYS A 106 27.79 -33.21 -1.88
N ASP A 107 27.17 -34.39 -1.92
CA ASP A 107 26.39 -34.95 -0.81
C ASP A 107 27.25 -35.48 0.35
N ILE A 108 26.56 -35.73 1.48
CA ILE A 108 27.10 -36.03 2.80
C ILE A 108 27.36 -37.54 2.98
N PRO A 109 28.42 -37.93 3.72
CA PRO A 109 28.52 -39.27 4.31
C PRO A 109 27.55 -39.43 5.49
N GLU A 110 26.64 -40.40 5.45
CA GLU A 110 25.55 -40.60 6.44
C GLU A 110 26.00 -40.57 7.92
N ARG A 111 27.26 -40.90 8.21
CA ARG A 111 27.88 -40.86 9.55
C ARG A 111 27.88 -39.48 10.24
N VAL A 112 27.66 -38.38 9.51
CA VAL A 112 27.60 -37.02 10.10
C VAL A 112 26.19 -36.64 10.55
N LEU A 113 25.17 -37.39 10.12
CA LEU A 113 23.75 -37.17 10.40
C LEU A 113 23.37 -37.84 11.73
N HIS A 114 22.73 -37.09 12.63
CA HIS A 114 22.16 -37.66 13.86
C HIS A 114 20.69 -38.04 13.62
N PRO A 115 20.25 -39.28 13.94
CA PRO A 115 18.84 -39.63 14.00
C PRO A 115 18.19 -39.01 15.25
N LEU A 116 17.01 -38.38 15.09
CA LEU A 116 16.28 -37.76 16.21
C LEU A 116 15.79 -38.83 17.19
N ARG A 117 16.20 -38.74 18.46
CA ARG A 117 15.46 -39.37 19.58
C ARG A 117 14.51 -38.32 20.18
N ASN A 118 13.23 -38.63 20.08
CA ASN A 118 12.07 -38.16 20.85
C ASN A 118 12.22 -36.85 21.64
N SER A 119 11.59 -35.80 21.13
CA SER A 119 11.00 -34.74 21.95
C SER A 119 9.69 -34.30 21.29
N PRO A 120 8.62 -34.09 22.07
CA PRO A 120 7.27 -33.91 21.56
C PRO A 120 7.15 -32.53 20.89
N SER A 121 6.57 -32.53 19.68
CA SER A 121 5.98 -31.37 18.99
C SER A 121 6.63 -30.00 19.26
N LEU A 122 7.70 -29.68 18.53
CA LEU A 122 8.19 -28.31 18.41
C LEU A 122 8.06 -27.90 16.95
N HIS A 123 7.04 -27.10 16.69
CA HIS A 123 6.79 -26.42 15.44
C HIS A 123 8.09 -25.83 14.90
N ALA A 124 8.58 -26.40 13.81
CA ALA A 124 9.29 -25.60 12.84
C ALA A 124 8.31 -24.51 12.41
N GLN A 125 8.42 -23.30 12.96
CA GLN A 125 7.85 -22.14 12.31
C GLN A 125 8.78 -21.84 11.13
N PRO A 126 8.40 -22.15 9.87
CA PRO A 126 8.90 -21.33 8.78
C PRO A 126 8.54 -19.89 9.16
N SER A 127 9.43 -18.92 8.97
CA SER A 127 9.03 -17.53 9.00
C SER A 127 7.96 -17.37 7.92
N CYS A 128 6.70 -17.52 8.30
CA CYS A 128 5.55 -17.49 7.40
C CYS A 128 5.39 -16.02 7.02
N ARG A 129 6.24 -15.56 6.10
CA ARG A 129 6.13 -14.23 5.51
C ARG A 129 4.87 -14.14 4.68
N LYS A 130 4.40 -15.27 4.15
CA LYS A 130 3.21 -15.38 3.32
C LYS A 130 2.29 -16.47 3.83
N MET A 131 1.06 -16.11 4.15
CA MET A 131 -0.01 -17.01 4.52
C MET A 131 -1.09 -16.94 3.44
N VAL A 132 -1.46 -18.10 2.89
CA VAL A 132 -2.52 -18.21 1.87
C VAL A 132 -3.59 -19.15 2.40
N ILE A 133 -4.83 -18.68 2.38
CA ILE A 133 -6.01 -19.34 2.90
C ILE A 133 -7.08 -19.25 1.81
N THR A 134 -7.35 -20.36 1.15
CA THR A 134 -8.39 -20.50 0.11
C THR A 134 -9.60 -21.30 0.59
N GLU A 135 -9.44 -22.02 1.71
CA GLU A 135 -10.49 -22.82 2.31
C GLU A 135 -10.81 -22.31 3.72
N ARG A 136 -12.11 -22.22 4.03
CA ARG A 136 -12.58 -21.67 5.30
C ARG A 136 -12.08 -22.47 6.52
N ALA A 137 -11.93 -23.79 6.37
CA ALA A 137 -11.43 -24.67 7.43
C ALA A 137 -9.99 -24.32 7.88
N ASN A 138 -9.19 -23.73 6.99
CA ASN A 138 -7.80 -23.37 7.25
C ASN A 138 -7.66 -21.95 7.83
N TYR A 139 -8.77 -21.24 7.99
CA TYR A 139 -8.77 -19.93 8.63
C TYR A 139 -8.53 -20.09 10.15
N PRO A 140 -7.59 -19.34 10.77
CA PRO A 140 -7.24 -19.53 12.18
C PRO A 140 -8.32 -18.98 13.12
N LEU A 141 -9.43 -19.71 13.26
CA LEU A 141 -10.50 -19.40 14.21
C LEU A 141 -9.99 -19.57 15.65
N GLY A 142 -10.11 -18.52 16.48
CA GLY A 142 -9.66 -18.53 17.88
C GLY A 142 -8.15 -18.54 18.10
N LYS A 143 -7.33 -18.75 17.07
CA LYS A 143 -5.85 -18.71 17.15
C LYS A 143 -5.31 -17.36 16.65
N PRO A 144 -4.27 -16.77 17.27
CA PRO A 144 -3.68 -15.54 16.77
C PRO A 144 -3.00 -15.76 15.41
N PHE A 145 -3.00 -14.73 14.57
CA PHE A 145 -2.12 -14.69 13.40
C PHE A 145 -0.65 -14.56 13.83
N GLU A 146 0.26 -15.07 13.01
CA GLU A 146 1.69 -14.91 13.21
C GLU A 146 2.09 -13.44 13.06
N LYS A 147 2.70 -12.84 14.10
CA LYS A 147 3.04 -11.41 14.10
C LYS A 147 4.07 -11.00 13.04
N THR A 148 4.85 -11.97 12.54
CA THR A 148 5.90 -11.77 11.53
C THR A 148 5.38 -11.81 10.10
N LEU A 149 4.06 -11.95 9.91
CA LEU A 149 3.42 -12.05 8.60
C LEU A 149 3.59 -10.76 7.78
N VAL A 150 3.97 -10.94 6.50
CA VAL A 150 4.20 -9.85 5.54
C VAL A 150 3.12 -9.84 4.45
N GLU A 151 2.62 -11.01 4.06
CA GLU A 151 1.60 -11.21 3.04
C GLU A 151 0.50 -12.13 3.58
N LEU A 152 -0.74 -11.67 3.55
CA LEU A 152 -1.91 -12.45 3.92
C LEU A 152 -2.87 -12.50 2.73
N HIS A 153 -3.17 -13.70 2.26
CA HIS A 153 -4.20 -13.95 1.28
C HIS A 153 -5.28 -14.81 1.94
N ALA A 154 -6.48 -14.26 2.11
CA ALA A 154 -7.63 -14.96 2.66
C ALA A 154 -8.81 -14.74 1.71
N THR A 155 -8.84 -15.50 0.61
CA THR A 155 -9.72 -15.27 -0.55
C THR A 155 -10.82 -16.30 -0.63
N GLY A 156 -12.04 -15.91 -0.98
CA GLY A 156 -13.12 -16.89 -1.22
C GLY A 156 -13.70 -17.54 0.04
N LEU A 157 -13.40 -17.01 1.23
CA LEU A 157 -13.71 -17.69 2.49
C LEU A 157 -15.11 -17.41 3.03
N SER A 158 -15.90 -16.57 2.33
CA SER A 158 -17.20 -16.07 2.79
C SER A 158 -17.13 -15.41 4.17
N LEU A 159 -16.05 -14.67 4.46
CA LEU A 159 -15.96 -13.86 5.68
C LEU A 159 -16.99 -12.74 5.61
N ARG A 160 -17.81 -12.59 6.66
CA ARG A 160 -18.86 -11.56 6.75
C ARG A 160 -18.39 -10.29 7.46
N ALA A 161 -17.32 -10.40 8.23
CA ALA A 161 -16.75 -9.30 9.00
C ALA A 161 -15.23 -9.30 8.83
N PHE A 162 -14.64 -8.12 8.92
CA PHE A 162 -13.19 -7.97 8.96
C PHE A 162 -12.67 -8.55 10.27
N ASP A 163 -11.55 -9.26 10.22
CA ASP A 163 -10.94 -9.83 11.42
C ASP A 163 -9.99 -8.81 12.05
N ASP A 164 -10.41 -8.22 13.17
CA ASP A 164 -9.65 -7.19 13.90
C ASP A 164 -8.26 -7.67 14.36
N ARG A 165 -8.02 -8.98 14.39
CA ARG A 165 -6.69 -9.52 14.70
C ARG A 165 -5.67 -9.20 13.61
N ILE A 166 -6.13 -9.00 12.37
CA ILE A 166 -5.29 -8.59 11.24
C ILE A 166 -4.72 -7.18 11.48
N SER A 167 -5.46 -6.29 12.16
CA SER A 167 -5.03 -4.92 12.46
C SER A 167 -3.81 -4.85 13.39
N ARG A 168 -3.42 -5.97 14.02
CA ARG A 168 -2.22 -6.08 14.89
C ARG A 168 -0.97 -6.53 14.14
N LEU A 169 -1.07 -6.79 12.83
CA LEU A 169 0.03 -7.29 12.01
C LEU A 169 0.85 -6.12 11.42
N HIS A 170 1.61 -5.42 12.26
CA HIS A 170 2.36 -4.22 11.86
C HIS A 170 3.43 -4.44 10.77
N HIS A 171 3.85 -5.69 10.55
CA HIS A 171 4.79 -6.06 9.48
C HIS A 171 4.09 -6.39 8.16
N LEU A 172 2.76 -6.45 8.13
CA LEU A 172 1.99 -6.78 6.95
C LEU A 172 2.15 -5.69 5.90
N LYS A 173 2.49 -6.10 4.68
CA LYS A 173 2.65 -5.24 3.50
C LYS A 173 1.63 -5.56 2.42
N PHE A 174 1.17 -6.80 2.35
CA PHE A 174 0.19 -7.24 1.37
C PHE A 174 -0.98 -7.90 2.09
N LEU A 175 -2.20 -7.42 1.82
CA LEU A 175 -3.43 -8.01 2.33
C LEU A 175 -4.42 -8.19 1.19
N SER A 176 -4.85 -9.43 0.97
CA SER A 176 -5.90 -9.79 0.02
C SER A 176 -7.04 -10.50 0.74
N LEU A 177 -8.22 -9.88 0.73
CA LEU A 177 -9.48 -10.44 1.22
C LEU A 177 -10.52 -10.56 0.10
N ASN A 178 -10.06 -10.77 -1.15
CA ASN A 178 -10.93 -10.86 -2.31
C ASN A 178 -11.97 -11.99 -2.21
N GLY A 179 -13.15 -11.80 -2.81
CA GLY A 179 -14.17 -12.84 -2.90
C GLY A 179 -14.76 -13.24 -1.53
N ASN A 180 -14.87 -12.30 -0.61
CA ASN A 180 -15.52 -12.50 0.69
C ASN A 180 -16.89 -11.82 0.70
N ARG A 181 -17.48 -11.65 1.88
CA ARG A 181 -18.78 -11.00 2.08
C ARG A 181 -18.66 -9.83 3.06
N LEU A 182 -17.51 -9.16 3.05
CA LEU A 182 -17.23 -8.04 3.94
C LEU A 182 -18.13 -6.86 3.58
N THR A 183 -18.81 -6.29 4.57
CA THR A 183 -19.68 -5.11 4.38
C THR A 183 -19.01 -3.81 4.82
N ILE A 184 -18.04 -3.90 5.73
CA ILE A 184 -17.36 -2.76 6.35
C ILE A 184 -15.86 -3.08 6.44
N VAL A 185 -15.03 -2.10 6.12
CA VAL A 185 -13.60 -2.10 6.48
C VAL A 185 -13.45 -1.23 7.74
N PRO A 186 -12.86 -1.75 8.83
CA PRO A 186 -12.78 -1.03 10.09
C PRO A 186 -11.74 0.10 10.01
N ASN A 187 -11.93 1.17 10.80
CA ASN A 187 -10.96 2.27 10.89
C ASN A 187 -9.57 1.79 11.34
N THR A 188 -9.51 0.68 12.09
CA THR A 188 -8.23 0.06 12.54
C THR A 188 -7.34 -0.40 11.39
N ILE A 189 -7.83 -0.46 10.15
CA ILE A 189 -7.00 -0.67 8.95
C ILE A 189 -5.91 0.40 8.81
N GLU A 190 -6.16 1.63 9.30
CA GLU A 190 -5.21 2.74 9.20
C GLU A 190 -3.90 2.45 9.95
N CYS A 191 -3.94 1.57 10.97
CA CYS A 191 -2.79 1.15 11.76
C CYS A 191 -1.80 0.25 10.99
N LEU A 192 -2.19 -0.27 9.83
CA LEU A 192 -1.37 -1.16 9.02
C LEU A 192 -0.56 -0.39 7.97
N GLY A 193 0.74 -0.65 7.91
CA GLY A 193 1.63 -0.08 6.90
C GLY A 193 1.61 -0.87 5.57
N LEU A 194 0.42 -1.08 4.98
CA LEU A 194 0.23 -1.88 3.78
C LEU A 194 0.73 -1.16 2.52
N THR A 195 1.36 -1.90 1.62
CA THR A 195 1.69 -1.44 0.25
C THR A 195 0.58 -1.79 -0.74
N SER A 196 -0.11 -2.91 -0.52
CA SER A 196 -1.19 -3.38 -1.39
C SER A 196 -2.33 -3.96 -0.57
N LEU A 197 -3.55 -3.48 -0.86
CA LEU A 197 -4.79 -3.91 -0.22
C LEU A 197 -5.80 -4.28 -1.29
N LEU A 198 -6.14 -5.57 -1.36
CA LEU A 198 -7.09 -6.11 -2.32
C LEU A 198 -8.34 -6.58 -1.59
N LEU A 199 -9.48 -5.96 -1.92
CA LEU A 199 -10.79 -6.20 -1.32
C LEU A 199 -11.88 -6.40 -2.40
N ARG A 200 -11.46 -6.85 -3.59
CA ARG A 200 -12.35 -7.10 -4.73
C ARG A 200 -13.43 -8.13 -4.39
N ASP A 201 -14.58 -8.04 -5.04
CA ASP A 201 -15.66 -9.04 -4.93
C ASP A 201 -16.10 -9.21 -3.45
N ASN A 202 -16.48 -8.10 -2.84
CA ASN A 202 -17.02 -8.04 -1.48
C ASN A 202 -18.36 -7.28 -1.50
N LEU A 203 -18.88 -6.92 -0.32
CA LEU A 203 -20.15 -6.20 -0.17
C LEU A 203 -19.92 -4.85 0.54
N ILE A 204 -18.72 -4.26 0.39
CA ILE A 204 -18.32 -3.07 1.13
C ILE A 204 -19.18 -1.89 0.70
N VAL A 205 -19.86 -1.25 1.66
CA VAL A 205 -20.76 -0.12 1.39
C VAL A 205 -20.07 1.24 1.59
N GLN A 206 -19.04 1.28 2.45
CA GLN A 206 -18.32 2.49 2.80
C GLN A 206 -16.85 2.22 3.06
N TRP A 207 -16.01 3.19 2.70
CA TRP A 207 -14.60 3.21 3.04
C TRP A 207 -14.36 3.99 4.35
N PRO A 208 -13.49 3.53 5.26
CA PRO A 208 -13.22 4.21 6.53
C PRO A 208 -12.51 5.55 6.36
N SER A 209 -12.65 6.42 7.37
CA SER A 209 -11.86 7.65 7.50
C SER A 209 -10.40 7.29 7.80
N ILE A 210 -9.46 7.97 7.14
CA ILE A 210 -8.02 7.69 7.22
C ILE A 210 -7.27 8.96 7.63
N SER A 211 -6.59 8.90 8.77
CA SER A 211 -5.78 10.01 9.25
C SER A 211 -4.57 10.28 8.35
N GLU A 212 -4.22 11.56 8.14
CA GLU A 212 -3.10 11.99 7.28
C GLU A 212 -1.75 11.37 7.69
N ASN A 213 -1.53 11.17 9.00
CA ASN A 213 -0.30 10.61 9.55
C ASN A 213 -0.39 9.11 9.89
N SER A 214 -1.42 8.42 9.41
CA SER A 214 -1.55 6.97 9.65
C SER A 214 -0.48 6.17 8.89
N PRO A 215 -0.05 5.01 9.41
CA PRO A 215 0.82 4.08 8.68
C PRO A 215 0.30 3.75 7.27
N LEU A 216 -1.01 3.57 7.12
CA LEU A 216 -1.62 3.26 5.82
C LEU A 216 -1.50 4.41 4.83
N SER A 217 -1.78 5.65 5.27
CA SER A 217 -1.63 6.88 4.47
C SER A 217 -0.26 6.99 3.81
N GLY A 218 0.80 6.74 4.59
CA GLY A 218 2.19 6.86 4.14
C GLY A 218 2.73 5.67 3.36
N SER A 219 2.00 4.56 3.21
CA SER A 219 2.56 3.32 2.64
C SER A 219 1.75 2.70 1.50
N LEU A 220 0.44 2.95 1.43
CA LEU A 220 -0.43 2.29 0.45
C LEU A 220 -0.17 2.81 -0.96
N ARG A 221 0.13 1.89 -1.87
CA ARG A 221 0.41 2.17 -3.29
C ARG A 221 -0.67 1.62 -4.21
N SER A 222 -1.22 0.45 -3.89
CA SER A 222 -2.26 -0.20 -4.67
C SER A 222 -3.47 -0.53 -3.82
N LEU A 223 -4.64 -0.07 -4.24
CA LEU A 223 -5.92 -0.33 -3.61
C LEU A 223 -6.90 -0.86 -4.66
N ASP A 224 -7.42 -2.07 -4.42
CA ASP A 224 -8.46 -2.69 -5.25
C ASP A 224 -9.73 -2.86 -4.42
N LEU A 225 -10.77 -2.13 -4.80
CA LEU A 225 -12.12 -2.11 -4.24
C LEU A 225 -13.16 -2.50 -5.32
N ALA A 226 -12.73 -3.09 -6.44
CA ALA A 226 -13.63 -3.44 -7.53
C ALA A 226 -14.75 -4.40 -7.08
N ASN A 227 -15.91 -4.34 -7.74
CA ASN A 227 -17.05 -5.22 -7.46
C ASN A 227 -17.46 -5.17 -5.97
N ASN A 228 -17.80 -3.97 -5.48
CA ASN A 228 -18.32 -3.73 -4.14
C ASN A 228 -19.62 -2.90 -4.24
N GLN A 229 -20.08 -2.31 -3.13
CA GLN A 229 -21.31 -1.51 -3.06
C GLN A 229 -21.04 -0.08 -2.57
N ILE A 230 -19.84 0.44 -2.79
CA ILE A 230 -19.41 1.74 -2.27
C ILE A 230 -20.21 2.85 -2.96
N VAL A 231 -20.90 3.68 -2.16
CA VAL A 231 -21.71 4.80 -2.67
C VAL A 231 -20.95 6.13 -2.63
N TRP A 232 -20.15 6.32 -1.59
CA TRP A 232 -19.33 7.50 -1.35
C TRP A 232 -18.00 7.13 -0.71
N LEU A 233 -16.97 7.93 -0.99
CA LEU A 233 -15.70 7.92 -0.27
C LEU A 233 -15.67 9.12 0.68
N PRO A 234 -15.05 8.99 1.86
CA PRO A 234 -14.97 10.09 2.83
C PRO A 234 -14.04 11.21 2.32
N GLU A 235 -14.18 12.43 2.84
CA GLU A 235 -13.43 13.61 2.35
C GLU A 235 -11.91 13.46 2.49
N ASP A 236 -11.49 12.67 3.48
CA ASP A 236 -10.11 12.37 3.81
C ASP A 236 -9.57 11.12 3.10
N PHE A 237 -10.32 10.52 2.16
CA PHE A 237 -9.86 9.39 1.35
C PHE A 237 -8.50 9.65 0.68
N TRP A 238 -8.30 10.89 0.21
CA TRP A 238 -7.07 11.31 -0.46
C TRP A 238 -5.91 11.62 0.49
N ASN A 239 -6.04 11.31 1.78
CA ASN A 239 -4.90 11.24 2.68
C ASN A 239 -3.96 10.09 2.32
N LEU A 240 -4.37 9.12 1.49
CA LEU A 240 -3.51 8.08 0.92
C LEU A 240 -2.48 8.69 -0.06
N VAL A 241 -1.44 9.33 0.48
CA VAL A 241 -0.58 10.24 -0.28
C VAL A 241 0.29 9.54 -1.32
N ASN A 242 0.60 8.26 -1.10
CA ASN A 242 1.47 7.43 -1.92
C ASN A 242 0.72 6.49 -2.89
N LEU A 243 -0.60 6.64 -3.00
CA LEU A 243 -1.43 5.79 -3.85
C LEU A 243 -1.10 6.03 -5.34
N THR A 244 -0.73 4.97 -6.05
CA THR A 244 -0.40 4.98 -7.48
C THR A 244 -1.46 4.30 -8.33
N ASN A 245 -2.11 3.28 -7.78
CA ASN A 245 -3.07 2.43 -8.47
C ASN A 245 -4.35 2.32 -7.65
N LEU A 246 -5.47 2.71 -8.25
CA LEU A 246 -6.79 2.64 -7.64
C LEU A 246 -7.78 1.99 -8.59
N ASP A 247 -8.41 0.90 -8.16
CA ASP A 247 -9.55 0.29 -8.84
C ASP A 247 -10.76 0.35 -7.91
N ILE A 248 -11.78 1.12 -8.29
CA ILE A 248 -13.11 1.16 -7.64
C ILE A 248 -14.18 0.90 -8.71
N SER A 249 -13.86 0.10 -9.72
CA SER A 249 -14.80 -0.25 -10.77
C SER A 249 -15.98 -1.07 -10.22
N ASN A 250 -17.11 -1.09 -10.94
CA ASN A 250 -18.28 -1.90 -10.58
C ASN A 250 -18.74 -1.65 -9.13
N ASN A 251 -18.97 -0.39 -8.80
CA ASN A 251 -19.47 0.07 -7.51
C ASN A 251 -20.71 0.95 -7.72
N ARG A 252 -21.13 1.72 -6.71
CA ARG A 252 -22.29 2.62 -6.78
C ARG A 252 -21.86 4.08 -6.55
N LEU A 253 -20.62 4.40 -6.88
CA LEU A 253 -20.03 5.69 -6.55
C LEU A 253 -20.74 6.82 -7.30
N ARG A 254 -21.27 7.80 -6.57
CA ARG A 254 -21.98 8.95 -7.16
C ARG A 254 -21.07 10.12 -7.51
N GLY A 255 -19.90 10.19 -6.89
CA GLY A 255 -18.90 11.22 -7.10
C GLY A 255 -17.65 10.95 -6.29
N LEU A 256 -16.58 11.69 -6.57
CA LEU A 256 -15.33 11.63 -5.81
C LEU A 256 -15.24 12.80 -4.82
N PRO A 257 -14.68 12.59 -3.62
CA PRO A 257 -14.35 13.69 -2.73
C PRO A 257 -13.32 14.60 -3.41
N ALA A 258 -13.59 15.90 -3.41
CA ALA A 258 -12.75 16.89 -4.09
C ALA A 258 -11.56 17.36 -3.24
N ALA A 259 -11.70 17.28 -1.92
CA ALA A 259 -10.65 17.63 -0.96
C ALA A 259 -9.40 16.77 -1.23
N ASN A 260 -8.22 17.38 -1.20
CA ASN A 260 -6.91 16.72 -1.34
C ASN A 260 -6.64 15.93 -2.64
N LEU A 261 -7.62 15.73 -3.52
CA LEU A 261 -7.47 15.01 -4.79
C LEU A 261 -6.38 15.64 -5.68
N HIS A 262 -6.42 16.96 -5.83
CA HIS A 262 -5.44 17.70 -6.66
C HIS A 262 -3.98 17.57 -6.20
N LEU A 263 -3.74 17.12 -4.96
CA LEU A 263 -2.39 16.90 -4.41
C LEU A 263 -1.85 15.51 -4.74
N ARG A 264 -2.69 14.61 -5.27
CA ARG A 264 -2.33 13.22 -5.55
C ARG A 264 -1.61 13.09 -6.89
N SER A 265 -0.47 13.78 -6.99
CA SER A 265 0.41 13.71 -8.16
C SER A 265 1.04 12.33 -8.35
N GLY A 266 1.07 11.47 -7.32
CA GLY A 266 1.56 10.10 -7.43
C GLY A 266 0.60 9.13 -8.12
N LEU A 267 -0.66 9.52 -8.34
CA LEU A 267 -1.67 8.64 -8.93
C LEU A 267 -1.43 8.47 -10.43
N LEU A 268 -1.25 7.23 -10.85
CA LEU A 268 -0.93 6.86 -12.24
C LEU A 268 -2.14 6.21 -12.92
N ASN A 269 -2.80 5.28 -12.22
CA ASN A 269 -3.84 4.45 -12.81
C ASN A 269 -5.09 4.52 -11.93
N MET A 270 -6.23 4.80 -12.57
CA MET A 270 -7.52 4.91 -11.91
C MET A 270 -8.63 4.27 -12.76
N ASP A 271 -9.28 3.26 -12.20
CA ASP A 271 -10.47 2.66 -12.79
C ASP A 271 -11.70 2.99 -11.95
N LEU A 272 -12.64 3.70 -12.57
CA LEU A 272 -13.94 4.09 -12.00
C LEU A 272 -15.09 3.60 -12.88
N ASN A 273 -14.84 2.62 -13.74
CA ASN A 273 -15.85 2.11 -14.66
C ASN A 273 -17.05 1.55 -13.89
N ARG A 274 -18.24 1.55 -14.52
CA ARG A 274 -19.47 0.93 -14.01
C ARG A 274 -19.81 1.41 -12.60
N ASN A 275 -19.94 2.73 -12.46
CA ASN A 275 -20.36 3.41 -11.24
C ASN A 275 -21.62 4.25 -11.52
N GLN A 276 -21.97 5.16 -10.60
CA GLN A 276 -23.14 6.03 -10.70
C GLN A 276 -22.75 7.52 -10.78
N MET A 277 -21.57 7.81 -11.34
CA MET A 277 -21.04 9.17 -11.37
C MET A 277 -21.77 10.03 -12.41
N SER A 278 -22.25 11.19 -11.98
CA SER A 278 -22.86 12.20 -12.85
C SER A 278 -21.84 13.14 -13.48
N CYS A 279 -20.77 13.46 -12.74
CA CYS A 279 -19.68 14.34 -13.16
C CYS A 279 -18.43 14.14 -12.29
N LEU A 280 -17.28 14.59 -12.78
CA LEU A 280 -16.03 14.63 -12.04
C LEU A 280 -15.87 15.96 -11.29
N PRO A 281 -15.22 15.97 -10.11
CA PRO A 281 -14.88 17.21 -9.43
C PRO A 281 -13.80 17.97 -10.21
N HIS A 282 -13.82 19.30 -10.15
CA HIS A 282 -12.82 20.15 -10.83
C HIS A 282 -11.37 19.76 -10.52
N ALA A 283 -11.10 19.33 -9.27
CA ALA A 283 -9.78 18.89 -8.82
C ALA A 283 -9.21 17.73 -9.66
N PHE A 284 -10.05 16.92 -10.30
CA PHE A 284 -9.64 15.84 -11.19
C PHE A 284 -8.83 16.35 -12.38
N SER A 285 -9.11 17.56 -12.89
CA SER A 285 -8.36 18.15 -14.00
C SER A 285 -6.91 18.50 -13.67
N ARG A 286 -6.53 18.47 -12.38
CA ARG A 286 -5.17 18.79 -11.91
C ARG A 286 -4.29 17.54 -11.74
N LEU A 287 -4.81 16.35 -12.02
CA LEU A 287 -4.08 15.09 -11.93
C LEU A 287 -3.16 14.90 -13.15
N GLY A 288 -2.05 15.63 -13.19
CA GLY A 288 -1.18 15.72 -14.37
C GLY A 288 -0.29 14.50 -14.66
N ARG A 289 -0.25 13.48 -13.78
CA ARG A 289 0.58 12.27 -13.95
C ARG A 289 -0.25 11.00 -14.20
N LEU A 290 -1.55 11.14 -14.38
CA LEU A 290 -2.41 10.02 -14.75
C LEU A 290 -1.98 9.48 -16.12
N MET A 291 -1.62 8.20 -16.14
CA MET A 291 -1.26 7.45 -17.33
C MET A 291 -2.45 6.68 -17.88
N ARG A 292 -3.34 6.22 -16.99
CA ARG A 292 -4.50 5.43 -17.35
C ARG A 292 -5.73 5.83 -16.53
N VAL A 293 -6.81 6.18 -17.23
CA VAL A 293 -8.12 6.44 -16.63
C VAL A 293 -9.21 5.70 -17.39
N VAL A 294 -10.06 4.97 -16.66
CA VAL A 294 -11.23 4.28 -17.20
C VAL A 294 -12.49 4.82 -16.52
N LEU A 295 -13.44 5.33 -17.32
CA LEU A 295 -14.65 6.05 -16.86
C LEU A 295 -15.96 5.50 -17.44
N ASP A 296 -15.87 4.42 -18.21
CA ASP A 296 -16.99 3.79 -18.92
C ASP A 296 -18.11 3.31 -18.01
N GLY A 297 -19.36 3.33 -18.49
CA GLY A 297 -20.50 2.78 -17.77
C GLY A 297 -20.92 3.65 -16.59
N ASN A 298 -20.83 4.96 -16.73
CA ASN A 298 -21.31 5.92 -15.73
C ASN A 298 -22.40 6.81 -16.35
N PRO A 299 -23.44 7.20 -15.59
CA PRO A 299 -24.53 8.06 -16.05
C PRO A 299 -24.09 9.54 -16.12
N TRP A 300 -23.12 9.83 -16.99
CA TRP A 300 -22.59 11.17 -17.18
C TRP A 300 -23.68 12.14 -17.60
N HIS A 301 -23.81 13.25 -16.89
CA HIS A 301 -24.69 14.33 -17.30
C HIS A 301 -24.06 15.04 -18.50
N PRO A 302 -24.86 15.38 -19.53
CA PRO A 302 -24.34 16.08 -20.69
C PRO A 302 -23.76 17.44 -20.29
N PRO A 303 -22.78 17.98 -21.05
CA PRO A 303 -22.32 19.34 -20.86
C PRO A 303 -23.51 20.30 -20.88
N THR A 304 -23.69 21.07 -19.81
CA THR A 304 -24.76 22.04 -19.68
C THR A 304 -24.23 23.34 -19.10
N LEU A 305 -24.80 24.44 -19.61
CA LEU A 305 -24.64 25.79 -19.07
C LEU A 305 -25.70 26.10 -18.02
N ASP A 306 -26.49 25.13 -17.55
CA ASP A 306 -27.42 25.32 -16.44
C ASP A 306 -26.62 25.71 -15.20
N LEU A 307 -26.69 27.02 -14.90
CA LEU A 307 -25.91 27.62 -13.82
C LEU A 307 -26.65 27.36 -12.52
N GLU A 308 -26.25 26.34 -11.79
CA GLU A 308 -26.59 26.25 -10.38
C GLU A 308 -25.83 27.36 -9.63
N THR A 309 -26.52 28.47 -9.36
CA THR A 309 -26.08 29.41 -8.32
C THR A 309 -26.14 28.66 -7.00
N GLY A 310 -25.04 28.58 -6.26
CA GLY A 310 -25.02 27.97 -4.92
C GLY A 310 -25.86 28.71 -3.87
N HIS A 311 -26.69 29.67 -4.28
CA HIS A 311 -27.49 30.56 -3.44
C HIS A 311 -28.88 30.78 -4.00
N SER A 312 -29.83 30.92 -3.07
CA SER A 312 -31.01 31.73 -3.29
C SER A 312 -30.57 33.20 -3.33
N PRO A 313 -30.99 34.02 -4.30
CA PRO A 313 -30.62 35.43 -4.43
C PRO A 313 -31.05 36.31 -3.23
N GLN A 314 -31.73 35.76 -2.22
CA GLN A 314 -32.29 36.47 -1.08
C GLN A 314 -31.50 36.34 0.24
N SER A 315 -30.43 35.55 0.32
CA SER A 315 -29.62 35.41 1.54
C SER A 315 -28.35 36.27 1.47
N PRO A 316 -28.03 37.08 2.50
CA PRO A 316 -26.76 37.80 2.55
C PRO A 316 -25.57 36.84 2.58
N ASP A 317 -24.47 37.25 1.96
CA ASP A 317 -23.24 36.47 1.93
C ASP A 317 -22.67 36.24 3.33
N SER A 318 -22.20 35.02 3.59
CA SER A 318 -21.48 34.73 4.85
C SER A 318 -20.19 35.56 4.96
N LEU A 319 -19.74 35.85 6.19
CA LEU A 319 -18.45 36.50 6.43
C LEU A 319 -17.30 35.76 5.74
N LEU A 320 -17.35 34.42 5.70
CA LEU A 320 -16.37 33.59 5.01
C LEU A 320 -16.36 33.85 3.50
N HIS A 321 -17.54 34.03 2.88
CA HIS A 321 -17.64 34.39 1.47
C HIS A 321 -16.99 35.75 1.22
N SER A 322 -17.41 36.77 1.97
CA SER A 322 -16.88 38.13 1.83
C SER A 322 -15.37 38.21 2.07
N ALA A 323 -14.87 37.50 3.08
CA ALA A 323 -13.44 37.41 3.37
C ALA A 323 -12.67 36.68 2.25
N SER A 324 -13.20 35.56 1.73
CA SER A 324 -12.57 34.81 0.65
C SER A 324 -12.50 35.63 -0.64
N ASP A 325 -13.58 36.34 -0.97
CA ASP A 325 -13.66 37.18 -2.16
C ASP A 325 -12.78 38.43 -2.05
N ALA A 326 -12.76 39.10 -0.89
CA ALA A 326 -11.83 40.20 -0.63
C ALA A 326 -10.36 39.73 -0.71
N PHE A 327 -10.05 38.58 -0.11
CA PHE A 327 -8.72 37.99 -0.16
C PHE A 327 -8.29 37.67 -1.59
N ILE A 328 -9.15 37.00 -2.37
CA ILE A 328 -8.84 36.66 -3.76
C ILE A 328 -8.69 37.93 -4.61
N ARG A 329 -9.57 38.92 -4.47
CA ARG A 329 -9.45 40.18 -5.21
C ARG A 329 -8.10 40.85 -4.97
N HIS A 330 -7.62 40.87 -3.72
CA HIS A 330 -6.36 41.52 -3.37
C HIS A 330 -5.12 40.67 -3.71
N PHE A 331 -5.17 39.36 -3.46
CA PHE A 331 -4.00 38.47 -3.52
C PHE A 331 -3.96 37.53 -4.73
N HIS A 332 -4.92 37.56 -5.67
CA HIS A 332 -4.91 36.66 -6.84
C HIS A 332 -3.64 36.73 -7.70
N LYS A 333 -2.92 37.88 -7.70
CA LYS A 333 -1.65 38.04 -8.41
C LYS A 333 -0.51 37.23 -7.77
N ALA A 334 -0.61 36.89 -6.49
CA ALA A 334 0.31 36.04 -5.75
C ALA A 334 -0.10 34.55 -5.80
N LEU A 335 -0.80 34.13 -6.85
CA LEU A 335 -1.34 32.76 -7.00
C LEU A 335 -0.35 31.61 -6.70
N PRO A 336 0.95 31.69 -7.07
CA PRO A 336 1.91 30.64 -6.73
C PRO A 336 2.10 30.47 -5.22
N PHE A 337 2.04 31.56 -4.45
CA PHE A 337 2.14 31.55 -2.99
C PHE A 337 0.83 31.07 -2.33
N LEU A 338 -0.31 31.38 -2.95
CA LEU A 338 -1.61 30.90 -2.46
C LEU A 338 -1.71 29.36 -2.51
N GLN A 339 -1.08 28.72 -3.49
CA GLN A 339 -1.01 27.25 -3.56
C GLN A 339 -0.14 26.63 -2.46
N GLN A 340 0.64 27.42 -1.72
CA GLN A 340 1.46 26.97 -0.58
C GLN A 340 0.75 27.15 0.77
N LEU A 341 -0.46 27.71 0.79
CA LEU A 341 -1.22 27.82 2.03
C LEU A 341 -1.50 26.43 2.63
N PRO A 342 -1.55 26.32 3.97
CA PRO A 342 -2.02 25.11 4.62
C PRO A 342 -3.34 24.66 4.00
N ILE A 343 -3.44 23.36 3.70
CA ILE A 343 -4.57 22.76 2.98
C ILE A 343 -5.94 23.16 3.55
N PRO A 344 -6.17 23.15 4.89
CA PRO A 344 -7.46 23.56 5.44
C PRO A 344 -7.83 25.01 5.10
N LEU A 345 -6.82 25.91 5.06
CA LEU A 345 -7.00 27.31 4.69
C LEU A 345 -7.24 27.46 3.18
N ALA A 346 -6.51 26.72 2.35
CA ALA A 346 -6.71 26.70 0.90
C ALA A 346 -8.11 26.20 0.50
N LEU A 347 -8.62 25.17 1.19
CA LEU A 347 -9.97 24.65 1.00
C LEU A 347 -11.03 25.65 1.46
N ARG A 348 -10.87 26.28 2.64
CA ARG A 348 -11.80 27.30 3.16
C ARG A 348 -11.89 28.53 2.27
N LEU A 349 -10.77 28.98 1.72
CA LEU A 349 -10.73 30.13 0.80
C LEU A 349 -11.10 29.76 -0.64
N ALA A 350 -11.31 28.47 -0.93
CA ALA A 350 -11.66 27.93 -2.24
C ALA A 350 -10.73 28.40 -3.39
N ILE A 351 -9.48 28.72 -3.06
CA ILE A 351 -8.46 29.25 -4.00
C ILE A 351 -8.05 28.25 -5.09
N LEU A 352 -8.40 26.97 -4.93
CA LEU A 352 -8.12 25.89 -5.87
C LEU A 352 -9.18 25.78 -6.98
N ARG A 353 -10.24 26.60 -6.93
CA ARG A 353 -11.30 26.67 -7.95
C ARG A 353 -10.96 27.78 -8.93
N ASN A 354 -10.34 27.42 -10.05
CA ASN A 354 -9.96 28.41 -11.06
C ASN A 354 -11.09 28.62 -12.07
N CYS A 355 -11.30 29.88 -12.43
CA CYS A 355 -12.25 30.28 -13.45
C CYS A 355 -11.76 29.74 -14.79
N ARG A 356 -12.60 28.98 -15.48
CA ARG A 356 -12.22 28.43 -16.79
C ARG A 356 -12.01 29.52 -17.84
N ILE A 357 -12.66 30.67 -17.68
CA ILE A 357 -12.62 31.76 -18.68
C ILE A 357 -11.41 32.66 -18.48
N CYS A 358 -11.11 33.08 -17.25
CA CYS A 358 -10.04 34.05 -16.96
C CYS A 358 -8.85 33.47 -16.21
N GLY A 359 -8.91 32.21 -15.78
CA GLY A 359 -7.85 31.53 -15.01
C GLY A 359 -7.74 31.93 -13.54
N ARG A 360 -8.41 33.00 -13.11
CA ARG A 360 -8.35 33.52 -11.73
C ARG A 360 -9.11 32.60 -10.76
N PRO A 361 -8.69 32.47 -9.50
CA PRO A 361 -9.47 31.77 -8.49
C PRO A 361 -10.83 32.43 -8.32
N CYS A 362 -11.89 31.63 -8.19
CA CYS A 362 -13.27 32.11 -8.14
C CYS A 362 -13.82 32.32 -6.73
N GLY A 363 -13.08 31.90 -5.71
CA GLY A 363 -13.53 31.97 -4.33
C GLY A 363 -14.63 30.97 -3.97
N PHE A 364 -15.33 31.29 -2.89
CA PHE A 364 -16.17 30.32 -2.17
C PHE A 364 -17.42 29.90 -2.95
N LEU A 365 -18.03 30.80 -3.74
CA LEU A 365 -19.32 30.58 -4.40
C LEU A 365 -19.30 30.94 -5.89
N PRO A 366 -18.54 30.20 -6.71
CA PRO A 366 -18.54 30.40 -8.15
C PRO A 366 -19.84 29.93 -8.79
N MET A 367 -20.16 30.55 -9.94
CA MET A 367 -21.08 29.96 -10.91
C MET A 367 -20.49 28.64 -11.43
N ARG A 368 -21.31 27.59 -11.50
CA ARG A 368 -20.89 26.24 -11.90
C ARG A 368 -21.52 25.87 -13.23
N PHE A 369 -20.80 25.10 -14.03
CA PHE A 369 -21.31 24.51 -15.26
C PHE A 369 -20.61 23.18 -15.53
N LEU A 370 -21.23 22.32 -16.33
CA LEU A 370 -20.65 21.04 -16.75
C LEU A 370 -20.06 21.19 -18.15
N ARG A 371 -18.83 20.70 -18.30
CA ARG A 371 -18.14 20.67 -19.59
C ARG A 371 -17.65 19.27 -19.91
N LYS A 372 -17.36 19.00 -21.18
CA LYS A 372 -16.79 17.72 -21.57
C LYS A 372 -15.38 17.56 -21.00
N PHE A 373 -15.06 16.37 -20.55
CA PHE A 373 -13.74 16.01 -20.03
C PHE A 373 -13.09 14.98 -20.95
N THR A 374 -12.02 15.38 -21.63
CA THR A 374 -11.27 14.50 -22.54
C THR A 374 -9.79 14.54 -22.16
N PRO A 375 -9.36 13.77 -21.14
CA PRO A 375 -7.95 13.68 -20.81
C PRO A 375 -7.20 12.90 -21.89
N SER A 376 -5.93 13.23 -22.13
CA SER A 376 -5.07 12.54 -23.10
C SER A 376 -4.78 11.08 -22.72
N CYS A 377 -4.91 10.75 -21.44
CA CYS A 377 -4.70 9.41 -20.87
C CYS A 377 -5.99 8.57 -20.72
N LEU A 378 -7.06 8.98 -21.39
CA LEU A 378 -8.33 8.27 -21.42
C LEU A 378 -8.21 7.06 -22.33
N GLU A 379 -8.22 5.84 -21.78
CA GLU A 379 -8.04 4.65 -22.60
C GLU A 379 -9.29 4.34 -23.45
N ARG A 380 -10.50 4.49 -22.89
CA ARG A 380 -11.76 4.22 -23.57
C ARG A 380 -12.91 5.02 -22.95
N VAL A 381 -13.78 5.55 -23.83
CA VAL A 381 -15.12 6.06 -23.49
C VAL A 381 -16.09 5.49 -24.53
N VAL A 382 -17.05 4.68 -24.08
CA VAL A 382 -18.09 4.07 -24.93
C VAL A 382 -19.44 4.78 -24.78
N ASP A 383 -19.64 5.59 -23.74
CA ASP A 383 -20.92 6.26 -23.47
C ASP A 383 -21.15 7.51 -24.34
N ALA A 384 -22.37 7.68 -24.87
CA ALA A 384 -22.73 8.71 -25.86
C ALA A 384 -22.53 10.17 -25.38
N ALA A 385 -22.69 10.46 -24.08
CA ALA A 385 -22.45 11.78 -23.51
C ALA A 385 -20.95 12.04 -23.22
N GLY A 386 -20.21 10.98 -22.92
CA GLY A 386 -18.83 11.01 -22.41
C GLY A 386 -18.69 11.68 -21.03
N PRO A 387 -17.52 11.53 -20.39
CA PRO A 387 -17.30 12.06 -19.06
C PRO A 387 -17.34 13.58 -19.04
N THR A 388 -18.00 14.13 -18.03
CA THR A 388 -18.07 15.58 -17.78
C THR A 388 -17.42 15.95 -16.46
N ILE A 389 -16.99 17.21 -16.37
CA ILE A 389 -16.31 17.74 -15.19
C ILE A 389 -16.91 19.08 -14.77
N ILE A 390 -17.10 19.25 -13.46
CA ILE A 390 -17.52 20.53 -12.88
C ILE A 390 -16.45 21.59 -13.16
N SER A 391 -16.89 22.70 -13.74
CA SER A 391 -16.06 23.87 -14.00
C SER A 391 -16.70 25.13 -13.44
N TYR A 392 -15.85 26.15 -13.24
CA TYR A 392 -16.23 27.34 -12.51
C TYR A 392 -16.10 28.61 -13.35
N CYS A 393 -16.96 29.57 -13.07
CA CYS A 393 -16.96 30.91 -13.61
C CYS A 393 -17.04 31.93 -12.46
N CYS A 394 -16.12 32.91 -12.44
CA CYS A 394 -15.94 33.80 -11.31
C CYS A 394 -16.78 35.09 -11.35
N SER A 395 -17.39 35.46 -12.49
CA SER A 395 -18.12 36.74 -12.59
C SER A 395 -19.13 36.76 -13.73
N PRO A 396 -20.12 37.68 -13.70
CA PRO A 396 -21.06 37.88 -14.81
C PRO A 396 -20.37 38.18 -16.15
N ALA A 397 -19.24 38.90 -16.14
CA ALA A 397 -18.46 39.17 -17.35
C ALA A 397 -17.77 37.91 -17.92
N CYS A 398 -17.31 37.00 -17.05
CA CYS A 398 -16.80 35.70 -17.48
C CYS A 398 -17.92 34.82 -18.00
N LEU A 399 -19.11 34.89 -17.38
CA LEU A 399 -20.29 34.16 -17.81
C LEU A 399 -20.78 34.65 -19.17
N HIS A 400 -20.81 35.96 -19.39
CA HIS A 400 -21.14 36.53 -20.68
C HIS A 400 -20.19 36.02 -21.76
N ARG A 401 -18.87 36.02 -21.50
CA ARG A 401 -17.86 35.44 -22.40
C ARG A 401 -18.05 33.94 -22.66
N LEU A 402 -18.46 33.18 -21.64
CA LEU A 402 -18.79 31.77 -21.78
C LEU A 402 -20.00 31.58 -22.71
N LYS A 403 -21.05 32.40 -22.54
CA LYS A 403 -22.26 32.37 -23.36
C LYS A 403 -22.03 32.84 -24.80
N THR A 404 -21.15 33.83 -25.03
CA THR A 404 -20.83 34.31 -26.38
C THR A 404 -19.92 33.36 -27.14
N HIS A 405 -19.04 32.63 -26.46
CA HIS A 405 -18.10 31.69 -27.08
C HIS A 405 -18.11 30.30 -26.42
N PRO A 406 -19.24 29.59 -26.42
CA PRO A 406 -19.41 28.34 -25.68
C PRO A 406 -18.44 27.24 -26.14
N PHE A 407 -18.22 27.11 -27.44
CA PHE A 407 -17.31 26.12 -28.03
C PHE A 407 -15.84 26.26 -27.59
N ARG A 408 -15.44 27.43 -27.09
CA ARG A 408 -14.07 27.65 -26.59
C ARG A 408 -13.85 27.06 -25.20
N TYR A 409 -14.92 26.84 -24.44
CA TYR A 409 -14.85 26.57 -23.00
C TYR A 409 -15.58 25.28 -22.56
N LEU A 410 -16.52 24.77 -23.36
CA LEU A 410 -17.27 23.52 -23.14
C LEU A 410 -16.52 22.25 -23.55
#